data_AF-A0A9D4XK81-F1
#
_entry.id   AF-A0A9D4XK81-F1
#
_cell.length_a   1.000
_cell.length_b   1.000
_cell.length_c   1.000
_cell.angle_alpha   90.00
_cell.angle_beta   90.00
_cell.angle_gamma   90.00
#
_symmetry.space_group_name_H-M   'P 1'
#
loop_
_entity.id
_entity.type
_entity.pdbx_description
1 polymer ?
#
loop_
_entity_poly.entity_id
_entity_poly.type
_entity_poly.pdbx_seq_one_letter_code
_entity_poly.pdbx_strand_id
1 'polypeptide(L)'
;VFAGANNLIPMEIALKIAEKIKANERFAVYIIIPMWPEGDPTGAATQRILFWQHKTMEMMYKTIYNTLVEVGLEAVFSPQDYLNFFCLGNREAVDMHENVIGSGIPPPPNTPQV
;
A
#
# COMPACT_ATOMS: atom_id res chain seq x y z
N VAL A 1 18.09 -14.79 4.24
CA VAL A 1 18.24 -14.96 2.77
C VAL A 1 16.86 -15.21 2.20
N PHE A 2 16.38 -14.36 1.28
CA PHE A 2 15.13 -14.58 0.55
C PHE A 2 15.37 -15.75 -0.41
N ALA A 3 14.97 -16.97 -0.04
CA ALA A 3 15.20 -18.14 -0.89
C ALA A 3 14.33 -18.03 -2.15
N GLY A 4 14.93 -17.61 -3.28
CA GLY A 4 14.34 -17.64 -4.62
C GLY A 4 13.86 -16.31 -5.21
N ALA A 5 13.86 -15.20 -4.47
CA ALA A 5 13.50 -13.88 -4.98
C ALA A 5 14.74 -12.99 -5.13
N ASN A 6 15.32 -12.97 -6.33
CA ASN A 6 16.58 -12.27 -6.62
C ASN A 6 16.39 -10.87 -7.24
N ASN A 7 15.15 -10.35 -7.26
CA ASN A 7 14.93 -9.00 -7.75
C ASN A 7 15.56 -7.99 -6.77
N LEU A 8 16.22 -6.96 -7.33
CA LEU A 8 16.89 -5.94 -6.53
C LEU A 8 16.03 -4.70 -6.32
N ILE A 9 14.89 -4.57 -7.01
CA ILE A 9 14.03 -3.38 -6.96
C ILE A 9 13.75 -2.91 -5.51
N PRO A 10 13.30 -3.77 -4.58
CA PRO A 10 13.03 -3.33 -3.21
C PRO A 10 14.29 -2.87 -2.47
N MET A 11 15.42 -3.54 -2.72
CA MET A 11 16.69 -3.20 -2.10
C MET A 11 17.23 -1.87 -2.63
N GLU A 12 17.21 -1.67 -3.95
CA GLU A 12 17.66 -0.42 -4.60
C GLU A 12 16.84 0.78 -4.12
N ILE A 13 15.52 0.62 -3.94
CA ILE A 13 14.68 1.69 -3.37
C ILE A 13 15.14 2.03 -1.94
N ALA A 14 15.33 1.02 -1.09
CA ALA A 14 15.75 1.24 0.29
C ALA A 14 17.16 1.87 0.38
N LEU A 15 18.09 1.41 -0.45
CA LEU A 15 19.45 1.96 -0.54
C LEU A 15 19.44 3.38 -1.10
N LYS A 16 18.58 3.69 -2.07
CA LYS A 16 18.46 5.06 -2.59
C LYS A 16 17.95 6.03 -1.54
N ILE A 17 16.95 5.61 -0.74
CA ILE A 17 16.50 6.40 0.41
C ILE A 17 17.65 6.60 1.40
N ALA A 18 18.37 5.53 1.75
CA ALA A 18 19.51 5.60 2.66
C ALA A 18 20.61 6.59 2.16
N GLU A 19 20.94 6.54 0.87
CA GLU A 19 21.86 7.48 0.22
C GLU A 19 21.39 8.94 0.41
N LYS A 20 20.10 9.21 0.19
CA LYS A 20 19.53 10.56 0.32
C LYS A 20 19.46 11.05 1.76
N ILE A 21 19.18 10.18 2.72
CA ILE A 21 19.27 10.50 4.15
C ILE A 21 20.70 10.91 4.52
N LYS A 22 21.71 10.14 4.07
CA LYS A 22 23.13 10.44 4.35
C LYS A 22 23.59 11.74 3.70
N ALA A 23 23.04 12.08 2.54
CA ALA A 23 23.28 13.36 1.86
C ALA A 23 22.47 14.53 2.44
N ASN A 24 21.60 14.29 3.43
CA ASN A 24 20.64 15.25 3.97
C ASN A 24 19.76 15.90 2.88
N GLU A 25 19.39 15.12 1.87
CA GLU A 25 18.53 15.53 0.77
C GLU A 25 17.11 15.02 0.96
N ARG A 26 16.13 15.89 0.72
CA ARG A 26 14.71 15.50 0.80
C ARG A 26 14.38 14.51 -0.32
N PHE A 27 13.93 13.32 0.07
CA PHE A 27 13.53 12.28 -0.86
C PHE A 27 12.39 11.46 -0.25
N ALA A 28 11.39 11.09 -1.04
CA ALA A 28 10.25 10.30 -0.58
C ALA A 28 9.79 9.33 -1.68
N VAL A 29 9.37 8.14 -1.27
CA VAL A 29 8.90 7.06 -2.14
C VAL A 29 7.51 6.64 -1.70
N TYR A 30 6.61 6.55 -2.67
CA TYR A 30 5.22 6.13 -2.48
C TYR A 30 4.96 4.89 -3.33
N ILE A 31 4.55 3.81 -2.69
CA ILE A 31 4.28 2.53 -3.35
C ILE A 31 2.80 2.20 -3.19
N ILE A 32 2.10 2.04 -4.30
CA ILE A 32 0.69 1.61 -4.32
C ILE A 32 0.64 0.12 -4.66
N ILE A 33 -0.02 -0.64 -3.81
CA ILE A 33 -0.20 -2.10 -3.91
C ILE A 33 -1.68 -2.43 -3.71
N PRO A 34 -2.17 -3.55 -4.29
CA PRO A 34 -3.52 -4.01 -3.96
C PRO A 34 -3.61 -4.37 -2.47
N MET A 35 -4.82 -4.30 -1.91
CA MET A 35 -5.05 -4.64 -0.50
C MET A 35 -4.72 -6.11 -0.19
N TRP A 36 -5.01 -7.00 -1.14
CA TRP A 36 -4.50 -8.36 -1.20
C TRP A 36 -4.40 -8.82 -2.67
N PRO A 37 -3.57 -9.82 -2.98
CA PRO A 37 -3.55 -10.46 -4.30
C PRO A 37 -4.91 -11.05 -4.67
N GLU A 38 -5.24 -11.09 -5.95
CA GLU A 38 -6.52 -11.62 -6.44
C GLU A 38 -6.80 -13.05 -5.93
N GLY A 39 -8.02 -13.29 -5.45
CA GLY A 39 -8.49 -14.58 -4.91
C GLY A 39 -8.97 -14.49 -3.47
N ASP A 40 -9.14 -15.66 -2.84
CA ASP A 40 -9.51 -15.77 -1.42
C ASP A 40 -8.38 -15.20 -0.54
N PRO A 41 -8.62 -14.13 0.24
CA PRO A 41 -7.59 -13.53 1.11
C PRO A 41 -7.12 -14.50 2.19
N THR A 42 -7.93 -15.49 2.57
CA THR A 42 -7.58 -16.52 3.56
C THR A 42 -6.93 -17.76 2.94
N GLY A 43 -6.87 -17.83 1.61
CA GLY A 43 -6.27 -18.93 0.87
C GLY A 43 -4.75 -19.03 1.07
N ALA A 44 -4.22 -20.26 1.08
CA ALA A 44 -2.80 -20.52 1.34
C ALA A 44 -1.84 -19.83 0.35
N ALA A 45 -2.24 -19.68 -0.92
CA ALA A 45 -1.45 -18.97 -1.93
C ALA A 45 -1.37 -17.46 -1.62
N THR A 46 -2.52 -16.83 -1.38
CA THR A 46 -2.63 -15.40 -1.05
C THR A 46 -1.87 -15.06 0.22
N GLN A 47 -2.02 -15.87 1.28
CA GLN A 47 -1.30 -15.71 2.54
C GLN A 47 0.22 -15.82 2.36
N ARG A 48 0.70 -16.72 1.49
CA ARG A 48 2.13 -16.84 1.21
C ARG A 48 2.69 -15.64 0.45
N ILE A 49 1.91 -15.05 -0.46
CA ILE A 49 2.29 -13.81 -1.14
C ILE A 49 2.34 -12.66 -0.13
N LEU A 50 1.31 -12.50 0.69
CA LEU A 50 1.25 -11.47 1.75
C LEU A 50 2.41 -11.60 2.75
N PHE A 51 2.78 -12.83 3.12
CA PHE A 51 3.94 -13.09 3.98
C PHE A 51 5.24 -12.55 3.37
N TRP A 52 5.50 -12.86 2.09
CA TRP A 52 6.71 -12.38 1.43
C TRP A 52 6.69 -10.87 1.20
N GLN A 53 5.54 -10.31 0.86
CA GLN A 53 5.35 -8.88 0.76
C GLN A 53 5.66 -8.17 2.09
N HIS A 54 5.15 -8.70 3.21
CA HIS A 54 5.48 -8.19 4.55
C HIS A 54 6.98 -8.29 4.84
N LYS A 55 7.63 -9.41 4.51
CA LYS A 55 9.09 -9.56 4.69
C LYS A 55 9.91 -8.59 3.85
N THR A 56 9.46 -8.27 2.64
CA THR A 56 10.08 -7.25 1.80
C THR A 56 9.91 -5.85 2.41
N MET A 57 8.71 -5.49 2.84
CA MET A 57 8.45 -4.21 3.51
C MET A 57 9.27 -4.08 4.81
N GLU A 58 9.32 -5.14 5.63
CA GLU A 58 10.10 -5.20 6.86
C GLU A 58 11.59 -4.95 6.58
N MET A 59 12.15 -5.58 5.54
CA MET A 59 13.54 -5.35 5.15
C MET A 59 13.79 -3.89 4.73
N MET A 60 12.91 -3.32 3.89
CA MET A 60 13.07 -1.93 3.44
C MET A 60 13.03 -0.95 4.60
N TYR A 61 12.04 -1.07 5.49
CA TYR A 61 11.92 -0.21 6.67
C TYR A 61 13.11 -0.36 7.62
N LYS A 62 13.61 -1.57 7.85
CA LYS A 62 14.81 -1.80 8.69
C LYS A 62 16.05 -1.13 8.12
N THR A 63 16.27 -1.22 6.80
CA THR A 63 17.41 -0.57 6.14
C THR A 63 17.36 0.95 6.30
N ILE A 64 16.18 1.55 6.14
CA ILE A 64 15.96 2.99 6.32
C ILE A 64 16.18 3.38 7.79
N TYR A 65 15.58 2.64 8.73
CA TYR A 65 15.72 2.89 10.16
C TYR A 65 17.17 2.80 10.64
N ASN A 66 17.90 1.76 10.23
CA ASN A 66 19.31 1.61 10.57
C ASN A 66 20.12 2.79 10.03
N THR A 67 19.81 3.27 8.82
CA THR A 67 20.45 4.45 8.27
C THR A 67 20.16 5.69 9.11
N LEU A 68 18.91 5.92 9.54
CA LEU A 68 18.57 7.04 10.42
C LEU A 68 19.37 7.02 11.72
N VAL A 69 19.52 5.84 12.34
CA VAL A 69 20.34 5.65 13.54
C VAL A 69 21.82 5.93 13.27
N GLU A 70 22.36 5.49 12.13
CA GLU A 70 23.75 5.77 11.73
C GLU A 70 24.05 7.27 11.62
N VAL A 71 23.08 8.08 11.15
CA VAL A 71 23.23 9.53 11.02
C VAL A 71 22.77 10.31 12.25
N GLY A 72 22.22 9.66 13.27
CA GLY A 72 21.73 10.30 14.49
C GLY A 72 20.42 11.08 14.32
N LEU A 73 19.57 10.65 13.38
CA LEU A 73 18.32 11.32 13.00
C LEU A 73 17.06 10.57 13.47
N GLU A 74 17.21 9.48 14.21
CA GLU A 74 16.14 8.57 14.64
C GLU A 74 15.12 9.19 15.59
N ALA A 75 15.49 10.27 16.30
CA ALA A 75 14.58 11.00 17.19
C ALA A 75 13.75 12.07 16.46
N VAL A 76 14.18 12.48 15.26
CA VAL A 76 13.57 13.58 14.50
C VAL A 76 12.73 13.06 13.34
N PHE A 77 13.22 12.03 12.65
CA PHE A 77 12.59 11.47 11.47
C PHE A 77 12.21 10.01 11.68
N SER A 78 11.08 9.64 11.11
CA SER A 78 10.59 8.27 11.04
C SER A 78 10.88 7.67 9.66
N PRO A 79 11.03 6.34 9.53
CA PRO A 79 11.11 5.69 8.23
C PRO A 79 9.91 5.99 7.32
N GLN A 80 8.72 6.23 7.90
CA GLN A 80 7.50 6.60 7.17
C GLN A 80 7.57 8.00 6.53
N ASP A 81 8.49 8.87 6.95
CA ASP A 81 8.70 10.16 6.27
C ASP A 81 9.34 9.98 4.88
N TYR A 82 9.98 8.83 4.64
CA TYR A 82 10.69 8.52 3.40
C TYR A 82 10.02 7.43 2.56
N LEU A 83 9.37 6.45 3.18
CA LEU A 83 8.75 5.32 2.48
C LEU A 83 7.33 5.09 2.99
N ASN A 84 6.35 5.14 2.07
CA ASN A 84 4.95 4.87 2.38
C ASN A 84 4.37 3.83 1.42
N PHE A 85 3.55 2.94 1.97
CA PHE A 85 2.77 1.96 1.21
C PHE A 85 1.29 2.25 1.36
N PHE A 86 0.57 2.26 0.23
CA PHE A 86 -0.86 2.49 0.19
C PHE A 86 -1.58 1.39 -0.56
N CYS A 87 -2.84 1.18 -0.20
CA CYS A 87 -3.77 0.39 -0.97
C CYS A 87 -4.99 1.24 -1.34
N LEU A 88 -5.65 0.87 -2.44
CA LEU A 88 -6.87 1.52 -2.90
C LEU A 88 -8.08 0.73 -2.39
N GLY A 89 -9.11 1.46 -1.96
CA GLY A 89 -10.40 0.89 -1.59
C GLY A 89 -11.49 1.90 -1.92
N ASN A 90 -12.58 1.42 -2.53
CA ASN A 90 -13.76 2.22 -2.81
C ASN A 90 -14.91 1.79 -1.89
N ARG A 91 -15.74 2.73 -1.47
CA ARG A 91 -16.96 2.48 -0.68
C ARG A 91 -18.06 3.40 -1.18
N GLU A 92 -19.08 2.80 -1.76
CA GLU A 92 -20.27 3.52 -2.23
C GLU A 92 -21.37 3.44 -1.18
N ALA A 93 -22.12 4.54 -1.02
CA ALA A 93 -23.34 4.52 -0.21
C ALA A 93 -24.43 3.76 -0.96
N VAL A 94 -25.30 3.06 -0.23
CA VAL A 94 -26.48 2.47 -0.86
C VAL A 94 -27.43 3.60 -1.21
N ASP A 95 -27.72 3.80 -2.50
CA ASP A 95 -28.69 4.77 -2.94
C ASP A 95 -30.08 4.39 -2.43
N MET A 96 -30.70 5.27 -1.65
CA MET A 96 -32.06 5.06 -1.13
C MET A 96 -33.13 4.96 -2.23
N HIS A 97 -32.77 5.21 -3.49
CA HIS A 97 -33.65 5.06 -4.65
C HIS A 97 -33.81 3.60 -5.12
N GLU A 98 -32.88 2.68 -4.80
CA GLU A 98 -33.05 1.27 -5.18
C GLU A 98 -34.09 0.53 -4.32
N ASN A 99 -34.36 0.99 -3.11
CA ASN A 99 -35.44 0.44 -2.28
C ASN A 99 -36.85 0.77 -2.80
N VAL A 100 -36.99 1.71 -3.73
CA VAL A 100 -38.29 1.99 -4.38
C VAL A 100 -38.56 1.00 -5.52
N ILE A 101 -37.52 0.46 -6.16
CA ILE A 101 -37.65 -0.51 -7.27
C ILE A 101 -37.93 -1.93 -6.74
N GLY A 102 -37.65 -2.21 -5.45
CA GLY A 102 -38.07 -3.43 -4.76
C GLY A 102 -39.58 -3.56 -4.53
N SER A 103 -40.35 -2.48 -4.71
CA SER A 103 -41.80 -2.56 -4.94
C SER A 103 -42.01 -2.45 -6.44
N GLY A 104 -42.56 -3.47 -7.10
CA GLY A 104 -42.67 -3.57 -8.56
C GLY A 104 -43.57 -2.53 -9.24
N ILE A 105 -43.32 -1.24 -9.03
CA ILE A 105 -44.01 -0.12 -9.65
C ILE A 105 -43.02 0.53 -10.63
N PRO A 106 -43.24 0.41 -11.95
CA PRO A 106 -42.40 1.09 -12.92
C PRO A 106 -42.51 2.61 -12.74
N PRO A 107 -41.39 3.36 -12.84
CA PRO A 107 -41.42 4.80 -12.78
C PRO A 107 -42.27 5.36 -13.94
N PRO A 108 -43.01 6.47 -13.72
CA PRO A 108 -43.82 7.08 -14.77
C PRO A 108 -42.92 7.54 -15.94
N PRO A 109 -43.40 7.42 -17.19
CA PRO A 109 -42.59 7.47 -18.41
C PRO A 109 -41.84 8.80 -18.68
N ASN A 110 -42.00 9.83 -17.84
CA ASN A 110 -41.48 11.18 -18.07
C ASN A 110 -40.77 11.79 -16.85
N THR A 111 -40.03 11.01 -16.06
CA THR A 111 -39.20 11.58 -14.99
C THR A 111 -37.83 11.95 -15.55
N PRO A 112 -37.34 13.20 -15.39
CA PRO A 112 -35.98 13.56 -15.79
C PRO A 112 -34.97 12.72 -15.03
N GLN A 113 -34.03 12.10 -15.75
CA GLN A 113 -32.88 11.47 -15.11
C GLN A 113 -31.91 12.56 -14.68
N VAL A 114 -31.57 12.57 -13.39
CA VAL A 114 -30.52 13.42 -12.80
C VAL A 114 -29.23 12.63 -12.79
#